data_AF-B4QMJ5-F1
#
_entry.id   AF-B4QMJ5-F1
#
_cell.length_a   1.000
_cell.length_b   1.000
_cell.length_c   1.000
_cell.angle_alpha   90.00
_cell.angle_beta   90.00
_cell.angle_gamma   90.00
#
_symmetry.space_group_name_H-M   'P 1'
#
loop_
_entity.id
_entity.type
_entity.pdbx_description
1 polymer ?
#
loop_
_entity_poly.entity_id
_entity_poly.type
_entity_poly.pdbx_seq_one_letter_code
_entity_poly.pdbx_strand_id
1 'polypeptide(L)'
;MLRVILMACLAQLVLAQADLKDLDGPNICKRRELYNVDVVYTELQSFQERGSTWCVTFPPRCSTYRIKHRVVNKTKTIAKNRIVRDCCDGYIASAGECVPHCSEPCQHGRCISPEKCKCDHGYGGPACDISSLIP
;
A
#
# COMPACT_ATOMS: atom_id res chain seq x y z
N MET A 1 -28.99 21.66 29.43
CA MET A 1 -28.29 20.36 29.52
C MET A 1 -28.28 19.62 28.17
N LEU A 2 -29.43 19.27 27.58
CA LEU A 2 -29.51 18.55 26.29
C LEU A 2 -28.85 19.28 25.08
N ARG A 3 -28.95 20.62 25.02
CA ARG A 3 -28.31 21.44 23.98
C ARG A 3 -26.77 21.47 24.07
N VAL A 4 -26.22 21.33 25.27
CA VAL A 4 -24.75 21.32 25.49
C VAL A 4 -24.16 19.98 25.03
N ILE A 5 -24.90 18.89 25.28
CA ILE A 5 -24.53 17.53 24.85
C ILE A 5 -24.59 17.42 23.32
N LEU A 6 -25.60 18.02 22.67
CA LEU A 6 -25.74 18.07 21.21
C LEU A 6 -24.59 18.86 20.54
N MET A 7 -24.18 20.00 21.12
CA MET A 7 -23.06 20.79 20.60
C MET A 7 -21.71 20.08 20.80
N ALA A 8 -21.54 19.36 21.92
CA ALA A 8 -20.34 18.54 22.16
C ALA A 8 -20.24 17.34 21.20
N CYS A 9 -21.36 16.69 20.88
CA CYS A 9 -21.40 15.62 19.88
C CYS A 9 -21.07 16.11 18.46
N LEU A 10 -21.56 17.30 18.07
CA LEU A 10 -21.22 17.90 16.77
C LEU A 10 -19.73 18.25 16.69
N ALA A 11 -19.12 18.74 17.78
CA ALA A 11 -17.69 19.00 17.85
C ALA A 11 -16.84 17.71 17.73
N GLN A 12 -17.34 16.59 18.26
CA GLN A 12 -16.67 15.28 18.14
C GLN A 12 -16.80 14.67 16.73
N LEU A 13 -17.88 14.96 15.99
CA LEU A 13 -18.06 14.54 14.59
C LEU A 13 -17.13 15.28 13.62
N VAL A 14 -16.71 16.52 13.94
CA VAL A 14 -15.81 17.33 13.09
C VAL A 14 -14.35 16.83 13.14
N LEU A 15 -13.92 16.14 14.20
CA LEU A 15 -12.56 15.61 14.32
C LEU A 15 -12.33 14.30 13.54
N ALA A 16 -13.37 13.70 12.95
CA ALA A 16 -13.29 12.39 12.28
C ALA A 16 -13.01 12.46 10.77
N GLN A 17 -12.71 13.64 10.23
CA GLN A 17 -12.44 13.82 8.80
C GLN A 17 -11.01 14.29 8.57
N ALA A 18 -10.06 13.40 8.78
CA ALA A 18 -8.73 13.57 8.23
C ALA A 18 -8.17 12.19 7.88
N ASP A 19 -8.32 11.79 6.62
CA ASP A 19 -7.28 11.12 5.82
C ASP A 19 -7.89 10.60 4.50
N LEU A 20 -8.15 11.54 3.59
CA LEU A 20 -8.00 11.26 2.17
C LEU A 20 -6.96 12.25 1.65
N LYS A 21 -5.69 12.01 1.98
CA LYS A 21 -4.56 12.75 1.38
C LYS A 21 -4.40 12.28 -0.05
N ASP A 22 -5.30 12.72 -0.93
CA ASP A 22 -5.04 12.67 -2.36
C ASP A 22 -4.02 13.79 -2.64
N LEU A 23 -2.74 13.40 -2.63
CA LEU A 23 -1.64 14.28 -3.03
C LEU A 23 -1.87 14.62 -4.51
N ASP A 24 -2.31 15.84 -4.80
CA ASP A 24 -2.42 16.36 -6.16
C ASP A 24 -1.66 17.70 -6.25
N GLY A 25 -0.66 17.75 -7.14
CA GLY A 25 0.31 18.85 -7.20
C GLY A 25 1.54 18.53 -8.08
N PRO A 26 2.51 19.46 -8.19
CA PRO A 26 3.75 19.23 -8.93
C PRO A 26 4.65 18.20 -8.22
N ASN A 27 5.46 17.47 -9.00
CA ASN A 27 6.42 16.45 -8.52
C ASN A 27 5.80 15.24 -7.78
N ILE A 28 4.55 14.88 -8.10
CA ILE A 28 3.88 13.66 -7.62
C ILE A 28 3.83 12.62 -8.73
N CYS A 29 4.29 11.41 -8.42
CA CYS A 29 4.42 10.28 -9.33
C CYS A 29 3.47 9.13 -8.91
N LYS A 30 3.00 8.35 -9.88
CA LYS A 30 2.11 7.19 -9.64
C LYS A 30 2.94 5.91 -9.62
N ARG A 31 3.13 5.32 -8.45
CA ARG A 31 3.81 4.02 -8.28
C ARG A 31 2.77 2.89 -8.29
N ARG A 32 3.13 1.75 -8.89
CA ARG A 32 2.33 0.52 -8.78
C ARG A 32 2.89 -0.31 -7.65
N GLU A 33 2.09 -0.51 -6.62
CA GLU A 33 2.45 -1.31 -5.45
C GLU A 33 1.62 -2.59 -5.41
N LEU A 34 2.26 -3.70 -5.07
CA LEU A 34 1.63 -5.01 -4.94
C LEU A 34 1.04 -5.14 -3.53
N TYR A 35 -0.25 -5.47 -3.44
CA TYR A 35 -0.93 -5.76 -2.19
C TYR A 35 -1.50 -7.18 -2.21
N ASN A 36 -1.30 -7.90 -1.10
CA ASN A 36 -1.79 -9.26 -0.95
C ASN A 36 -3.28 -9.25 -0.61
N VAL A 37 -4.06 -10.04 -1.33
CA VAL A 37 -5.50 -10.23 -1.08
C VAL A 37 -5.82 -11.71 -0.99
N ASP A 38 -6.53 -12.09 0.06
CA ASP A 38 -7.04 -13.44 0.22
C ASP A 38 -8.30 -13.61 -0.63
N VAL A 39 -8.21 -14.44 -1.66
CA VAL A 39 -9.36 -14.82 -2.48
C VAL A 39 -9.78 -16.24 -2.16
N VAL A 40 -11.09 -16.45 -2.10
CA VAL A 40 -11.68 -17.77 -1.96
C VAL A 40 -11.95 -18.31 -3.36
N TYR A 41 -11.34 -19.44 -3.69
CA TYR A 41 -11.56 -20.14 -4.95
C TYR A 41 -12.13 -21.53 -4.69
N THR A 42 -12.99 -21.99 -5.60
CA THR A 42 -13.62 -23.31 -5.51
C THR A 42 -12.75 -24.36 -6.20
N GLU A 43 -12.38 -25.40 -5.48
CA GLU A 43 -11.64 -26.54 -6.03
C GLU A 43 -12.49 -27.82 -5.95
N LEU A 44 -12.52 -28.58 -7.04
CA LEU A 44 -13.20 -29.88 -7.07
C LEU A 44 -12.26 -30.93 -6.46
N GLN A 45 -12.53 -31.33 -5.21
CA GLN A 45 -11.73 -32.33 -4.51
C GLN A 45 -12.38 -33.71 -4.61
N SER A 46 -11.61 -34.73 -5.01
CA SER A 46 -12.06 -36.13 -4.96
C SER A 46 -11.85 -36.71 -3.56
N PHE A 47 -12.82 -37.49 -3.09
CA PHE A 47 -12.76 -38.23 -1.83
C PHE A 47 -13.30 -39.65 -2.02
N GLN A 48 -12.76 -40.61 -1.27
CA GLN A 48 -13.22 -42.01 -1.32
C GLN A 48 -14.24 -42.29 -0.23
N GLU A 49 -15.40 -42.78 -0.62
CA GLU A 49 -16.44 -43.23 0.31
C GLU A 49 -16.50 -44.75 0.31
N ARG A 50 -16.51 -45.36 1.51
CA ARG A 50 -16.62 -46.82 1.64
C ARG A 50 -18.09 -47.24 1.51
N GLY A 51 -18.37 -48.11 0.56
CA GLY A 51 -19.65 -48.79 0.36
C GLY A 51 -19.54 -50.30 0.60
N SER A 52 -20.67 -51.00 0.46
CA SER A 52 -20.70 -52.46 0.51
C SER A 52 -21.40 -53.01 -0.71
N THR A 53 -20.73 -53.91 -1.43
CA THR A 53 -21.24 -54.55 -2.64
C THR A 53 -21.41 -56.04 -2.37
N TRP A 54 -22.45 -56.63 -2.95
CA TRP A 54 -22.69 -58.06 -2.83
C TRP A 54 -21.62 -58.86 -3.59
N CYS A 55 -21.09 -59.90 -2.95
CA CYS A 55 -20.10 -60.80 -3.53
C CYS A 55 -20.33 -62.23 -3.02
N VAL A 56 -19.79 -63.23 -3.72
CA VAL A 56 -20.06 -64.66 -3.45
C VAL A 56 -19.24 -65.19 -2.27
N THR A 57 -18.19 -64.49 -1.86
CA THR A 57 -17.36 -64.84 -0.70
C THR A 57 -18.18 -64.66 0.58
N PHE A 58 -18.36 -65.70 1.39
CA PHE A 58 -19.08 -65.63 2.66
C PHE A 58 -18.23 -64.91 3.73
N PRO A 59 -18.73 -63.86 4.41
CA PRO A 59 -20.05 -63.25 4.33
C PRO A 59 -20.23 -62.41 3.04
N PRO A 60 -21.40 -62.49 2.34
CA PRO A 60 -21.60 -62.02 0.96
C PRO A 60 -21.61 -60.49 0.76
N ARG A 61 -20.93 -59.73 1.62
CA ARG A 61 -20.77 -58.28 1.57
C ARG A 61 -19.29 -57.92 1.56
N CYS A 62 -18.81 -57.50 0.41
CA CYS A 62 -17.45 -57.00 0.22
C CYS A 62 -17.41 -55.47 0.43
N SER A 63 -16.34 -54.97 1.06
CA SER A 63 -16.10 -53.53 1.16
C SER A 63 -15.63 -52.97 -0.19
N THR A 64 -16.29 -51.95 -0.70
CA THR A 64 -15.87 -51.24 -1.92
C THR A 64 -15.59 -49.77 -1.60
N TYR A 65 -14.78 -49.11 -2.41
CA TYR A 65 -14.56 -47.67 -2.33
C TYR A 65 -15.13 -47.02 -3.59
N ARG A 66 -15.89 -45.95 -3.41
CA ARG A 66 -16.46 -45.14 -4.49
C ARG A 66 -15.83 -43.76 -4.45
N ILE A 67 -15.22 -43.34 -5.56
CA ILE A 67 -14.70 -41.98 -5.70
C ILE A 67 -15.90 -41.05 -5.86
N LYS A 68 -16.00 -40.06 -5.00
CA LYS A 68 -16.96 -38.96 -5.09
C LYS A 68 -16.21 -37.65 -5.18
N HIS A 69 -16.88 -36.63 -5.69
CA HIS A 69 -16.33 -35.28 -5.77
C HIS A 69 -17.08 -34.35 -4.82
N ARG A 70 -16.35 -33.47 -4.14
CA ARG A 70 -16.89 -32.39 -3.32
C ARG A 70 -16.25 -31.08 -3.77
N VAL A 71 -17.06 -30.03 -3.91
CA VAL A 71 -16.55 -28.67 -4.12
C VAL A 71 -16.09 -28.14 -2.78
N VAL A 72 -14.81 -27.77 -2.69
CA VAL A 72 -14.19 -27.25 -1.46
C VAL A 72 -13.72 -25.82 -1.72
N ASN A 73 -14.07 -24.91 -0.81
CA ASN A 73 -13.62 -23.53 -0.84
C ASN A 73 -12.22 -23.45 -0.22
N LYS A 74 -11.23 -23.03 -1.00
CA LYS A 74 -9.86 -22.82 -0.53
C LYS A 74 -9.50 -21.35 -0.62
N THR A 75 -8.71 -20.88 0.35
CA THR A 75 -8.20 -19.51 0.41
C THR A 75 -6.82 -19.44 -0.23
N LYS A 76 -6.60 -18.51 -1.14
CA LYS A 76 -5.29 -18.22 -1.73
C LYS A 76 -4.98 -16.74 -1.65
N THR A 77 -3.80 -16.40 -1.15
CA THR A 77 -3.22 -15.07 -1.19
C THR A 77 -2.76 -14.76 -2.62
N ILE A 78 -3.40 -13.82 -3.30
CA ILE A 78 -2.99 -13.36 -4.62
C ILE A 78 -2.52 -11.91 -4.50
N ALA A 79 -1.38 -11.60 -5.12
CA ALA A 79 -0.89 -10.25 -5.20
C ALA A 79 -1.66 -9.48 -6.29
N LYS A 80 -2.26 -8.36 -5.91
CA LYS A 80 -2.94 -7.43 -6.81
C LYS A 80 -2.16 -6.12 -6.88
N ASN A 81 -2.31 -5.38 -7.98
CA ASN A 81 -1.65 -4.09 -8.17
C ASN A 81 -2.57 -2.95 -7.74
N ARG A 82 -2.07 -2.03 -6.92
CA ARG A 82 -2.71 -0.75 -6.59
C ARG A 82 -1.84 0.39 -7.09
N ILE A 83 -2.47 1.45 -7.59
CA ILE A 83 -1.77 2.67 -7.94
C ILE A 83 -1.75 3.55 -6.70
N VAL A 84 -0.54 3.84 -6.20
CA VAL A 84 -0.30 4.71 -5.05
C VAL A 84 0.35 6.00 -5.57
N ARG A 85 -0.08 7.15 -5.05
CA ARG A 85 0.54 8.44 -5.36
C ARG A 85 1.64 8.70 -4.31
N ASP A 86 2.85 8.98 -4.77
CA ASP A 86 4.02 9.24 -3.93
C ASP A 86 4.83 10.39 -4.54
N CYS A 87 5.73 11.01 -3.78
CA CYS A 87 6.66 11.99 -4.34
C CYS A 87 7.56 11.32 -5.39
N CYS A 88 7.88 12.06 -6.47
CA CYS A 88 8.83 11.58 -7.47
C CYS A 88 10.22 11.40 -6.87
N ASP A 89 11.06 10.60 -7.53
CA ASP A 89 12.41 10.31 -7.06
C ASP A 89 13.22 11.60 -6.85
N GLY A 90 13.88 11.71 -5.69
CA GLY A 90 14.62 12.91 -5.29
C GLY A 90 13.75 14.03 -4.71
N TYR A 91 12.45 13.81 -4.49
CA TYR A 91 11.58 14.71 -3.74
C TYR A 91 11.11 14.03 -2.44
N ILE A 92 10.98 14.82 -1.37
CA ILE A 92 10.47 14.38 -0.08
C ILE A 92 9.19 15.11 0.28
N ALA A 93 8.31 14.42 1.01
CA ALA A 93 7.08 15.02 1.50
C ALA A 93 7.37 15.95 2.69
N SER A 94 7.19 17.26 2.50
CA SER A 94 7.29 18.28 3.54
C SER A 94 5.96 19.02 3.62
N ALA A 95 5.30 18.98 4.79
CA ALA A 95 4.01 19.63 5.03
C ALA A 95 2.87 19.29 4.03
N GLY A 96 2.94 18.15 3.35
CA GLY A 96 1.95 17.73 2.34
C GLY A 96 2.30 18.11 0.91
N GLU A 97 3.47 18.71 0.67
CA GLU A 97 4.02 19.01 -0.65
C GLU A 97 5.30 18.21 -0.92
N CYS A 98 5.57 17.89 -2.18
CA CYS A 98 6.81 17.24 -2.60
C CYS A 98 7.87 18.29 -2.89
N VAL A 99 8.82 18.46 -1.95
CA VAL A 99 9.95 19.40 -2.06
C VAL A 99 11.22 18.67 -2.50
N PRO A 100 12.12 19.31 -3.26
CA PRO A 100 13.34 18.66 -3.73
C PRO A 100 14.25 18.31 -2.55
N HIS A 101 14.85 17.13 -2.60
CA HIS A 101 15.85 16.66 -1.67
C HIS A 101 17.26 17.00 -2.20
N CYS A 102 18.10 17.55 -1.35
CA CYS A 102 19.52 17.72 -1.60
C CYS A 102 20.28 16.92 -0.53
N SER A 103 21.16 16.00 -0.93
CA SER A 103 21.94 15.15 -0.01
C SER A 103 22.87 15.97 0.88
N GLU A 104 23.48 17.01 0.29
CA GLU A 104 24.16 18.06 1.04
C GLU A 104 23.22 19.27 1.19
N PRO A 105 23.04 19.79 2.42
CA PRO A 105 22.22 20.98 2.63
C PRO A 105 22.88 22.19 1.98
N CYS A 106 22.12 22.95 1.20
CA CYS A 106 22.58 24.23 0.64
C CYS A 106 22.80 25.22 1.80
N GLN A 107 24.05 25.61 2.09
CA GLN A 107 24.35 26.49 3.22
C GLN A 107 23.82 27.92 2.99
N HIS A 108 24.16 28.50 1.82
CA HIS A 108 23.75 29.85 1.42
C HIS A 108 22.90 29.78 0.15
N GLY A 109 21.71 29.19 0.27
CA GLY A 109 20.79 29.09 -0.85
C GLY A 109 19.61 28.15 -0.58
N ARG A 110 18.94 27.72 -1.64
CA ARG A 110 17.80 26.81 -1.59
C ARG A 110 17.91 25.68 -2.59
N CYS A 111 17.45 24.49 -2.20
CA CYS A 111 17.31 23.35 -3.12
C CYS A 111 16.18 23.66 -4.12
N ILE A 112 16.49 23.63 -5.42
CA ILE A 112 15.52 23.93 -6.50
C ILE A 112 15.13 22.70 -7.32
N SER A 113 15.94 21.65 -7.24
CA SER A 113 15.80 20.38 -7.94
C SER A 113 16.59 19.33 -7.15
N PRO A 114 16.32 18.03 -7.32
CA PRO A 114 17.10 16.99 -6.67
C PRO A 114 18.59 17.22 -6.88
N GLU A 115 19.34 17.24 -5.78
CA GLU A 115 20.80 17.45 -5.75
C GLU A 115 21.30 18.76 -6.40
N LYS A 116 20.43 19.77 -6.53
CA LYS A 116 20.80 21.06 -7.13
C LYS A 116 20.37 22.25 -6.26
N CYS A 117 21.38 22.94 -5.73
CA CYS A 117 21.23 24.19 -5.00
C CYS A 117 21.19 25.40 -5.94
N LYS A 118 20.33 26.36 -5.61
CA LYS A 118 20.39 27.73 -6.11
C LYS A 118 21.05 28.58 -5.02
N CYS A 119 22.27 29.02 -5.27
CA CYS A 119 23.02 29.84 -4.34
C CYS A 119 22.54 31.29 -4.33
N ASP A 120 22.66 31.92 -3.16
CA ASP A 120 22.44 33.33 -2.99
C ASP A 120 23.57 34.15 -3.64
N HIS A 121 23.32 35.45 -3.86
CA HIS A 121 24.27 36.31 -4.56
C HIS A 121 25.62 36.33 -3.83
N GLY A 122 26.70 36.03 -4.55
CA GLY A 122 28.04 36.01 -3.98
C GLY A 122 28.46 34.70 -3.35
N TYR A 123 27.67 33.64 -3.51
CA TYR A 123 28.03 32.28 -3.14
C TYR A 123 28.02 31.36 -4.36
N GLY A 124 28.86 30.33 -4.33
CA GLY A 124 29.01 29.33 -5.38
C GLY A 124 29.43 27.98 -4.83
N GLY A 125 29.67 27.03 -5.73
CA GLY A 125 29.91 25.63 -5.38
C GLY A 125 28.64 24.77 -5.38
N PRO A 126 28.78 23.43 -5.27
CA PRO A 126 27.65 22.50 -5.28
C PRO A 126 26.73 22.66 -4.07
N ALA A 127 27.28 22.98 -2.89
CA ALA A 127 26.54 23.18 -1.64
C ALA A 127 26.38 24.67 -1.25
N CYS A 128 26.75 25.61 -2.12
CA CYS A 128 26.75 27.05 -1.83
C CYS A 128 27.59 27.43 -0.60
N ASP A 129 28.73 26.76 -0.45
CA ASP A 129 29.69 26.90 0.63
C ASP A 129 30.83 27.87 0.29
N ILE A 130 31.06 28.15 -1.00
CA ILE A 130 32.15 29.00 -1.47
C ILE A 130 31.65 30.44 -1.59
N SER A 131 32.18 31.37 -0.78
CA SER A 131 31.95 32.81 -0.98
C SER A 131 32.75 33.30 -2.18
N SER A 132 32.04 33.67 -3.25
CA SER A 132 32.60 34.32 -4.45
C SER A 132 32.55 35.86 -4.37
N LEU A 133 31.96 36.42 -3.32
CA LEU A 133 32.24 37.79 -2.89
C LEU A 133 33.62 37.82 -2.24
N ILE A 134 34.63 38.17 -3.03
CA ILE A 134 35.91 38.66 -2.53
C ILE A 134 35.86 40.20 -2.58
N PRO A 135 36.36 40.91 -1.55
CA PRO A 135 36.51 42.38 -1.56
C PRO A 135 37.44 42.90 -2.65
#